data_AF-A0A6G1JL54-F1
#
_entry.id   AF-A0A6G1JL54-F1
#
_cell.length_a   1.000
_cell.length_b   1.000
_cell.length_c   1.000
_cell.angle_alpha   90.00
_cell.angle_beta   90.00
_cell.angle_gamma   90.00
#
_symmetry.space_group_name_H-M   'P 1'
#
loop_
_entity.id
_entity.type
_entity.pdbx_description
1 polymer ?
#
loop_
_entity_poly.entity_id
_entity_poly.type
_entity_poly.pdbx_seq_one_letter_code
_entity_poly.pdbx_strand_id
1 'polypeptide(L)'
;LKVVVLRLAASNPGVADYVRRTYSRYLEREQRRVISFDHRFNYVWYTLNKTYHSVSGSKAYDTSFKALHEICETIREVSEQAAVPHASFGTKRSALEMLRKIGKTICSSSNDTVGNEVQKQFSHGCELQDAVYAVVKAMSKEERPQMCAIDDERSTSLKKMRELEQLAEDYCVFQRVGEVTDLL
;
A
#
# COMPACT_ATOMS: atom_id res chain seq x y z
N LEU A 1 15.91 12.97 23.91
CA LEU A 1 15.86 11.64 24.56
C LEU A 1 16.74 10.58 23.88
N LYS A 2 16.55 10.24 22.58
CA LYS A 2 17.33 9.19 21.88
C LYS A 2 18.86 9.27 22.06
N VAL A 3 19.44 10.46 21.86
CA VAL A 3 20.90 10.68 21.97
C VAL A 3 21.43 10.42 23.38
N VAL A 4 20.65 10.77 24.41
CA VAL A 4 21.02 10.57 25.81
C VAL A 4 21.00 9.08 26.17
N VAL A 5 19.98 8.35 25.74
CA VAL A 5 19.87 6.90 25.94
C VAL A 5 21.02 6.16 25.24
N LEU A 6 21.37 6.57 24.02
CA LEU A 6 22.49 5.96 23.27
C LEU A 6 23.85 6.23 23.91
N ARG A 7 24.10 7.44 24.43
CA ARG A 7 25.34 7.73 25.18
C ARG A 7 25.42 6.93 26.48
N LEU A 8 24.32 6.81 27.22
CA LEU A 8 24.27 6.01 28.45
C LEU A 8 24.49 4.52 28.18
N ALA A 9 23.91 3.99 27.11
CA ALA A 9 24.17 2.62 26.67
C ALA A 9 25.64 2.42 26.26
N ALA A 10 26.27 3.39 25.60
CA ALA A 10 27.68 3.30 25.20
C ALA A 10 28.63 3.27 26.41
N SER A 11 28.31 4.01 27.48
CA SER A 11 29.14 4.08 28.70
C SER A 11 28.80 3.04 29.76
N ASN A 12 27.68 2.33 29.65
CA ASN A 12 27.22 1.37 30.67
C ASN A 12 26.71 0.06 30.03
N PRO A 13 27.44 -1.06 30.18
CA PRO A 13 27.07 -2.35 29.61
C PRO A 13 25.69 -2.87 30.07
N GLY A 14 25.29 -2.59 31.32
CA GLY A 14 23.97 -2.99 31.84
C GLY A 14 22.84 -2.23 31.17
N VAL A 15 23.01 -0.92 30.94
CA VAL A 15 22.06 -0.11 30.17
C VAL A 15 22.03 -0.55 28.71
N ALA A 16 23.18 -0.87 28.11
CA ALA A 16 23.24 -1.39 26.74
C ALA A 16 22.45 -2.69 26.58
N ASP A 17 22.64 -3.64 27.49
CA ASP A 17 21.93 -4.93 27.47
C ASP A 17 20.43 -4.75 27.71
N TYR A 18 20.04 -3.87 28.65
CA TYR A 18 18.64 -3.54 28.87
C TYR A 18 17.97 -2.93 27.64
N VAL A 19 18.60 -1.93 27.01
CA VAL A 19 18.09 -1.28 25.79
C VAL A 19 17.96 -2.30 24.66
N ARG A 20 18.98 -3.15 24.47
CA ARG A 20 18.97 -4.19 23.43
C ARG A 20 17.82 -5.18 23.64
N ARG A 21 17.70 -5.76 24.84
CA ARG A 21 16.61 -6.72 25.15
C ARG A 21 15.23 -6.09 25.01
N THR A 22 15.07 -4.85 25.47
CA THR A 22 13.80 -4.13 25.36
C THR A 22 13.44 -3.87 23.90
N TYR A 23 14.42 -3.45 23.10
CA TYR A 23 14.23 -3.23 21.67
C TYR A 23 13.94 -4.54 20.91
N SER A 24 14.65 -5.63 21.22
CA SER A 24 14.38 -6.95 20.63
C SER A 24 12.95 -7.43 20.92
N ARG A 25 12.48 -7.32 22.17
CA ARG A 25 11.09 -7.66 22.53
C ARG A 25 10.07 -6.79 21.82
N TYR A 26 10.37 -5.50 21.62
CA TYR A 26 9.52 -4.61 20.84
C TYR A 26 9.43 -5.06 19.39
N LEU A 27 10.56 -5.36 18.74
CA LEU A 27 10.58 -5.86 17.37
C LEU A 27 9.83 -7.18 17.21
N GLU A 28 10.03 -8.14 18.12
CA GLU A 28 9.30 -9.41 18.11
C GLU A 28 7.78 -9.20 18.23
N ARG A 29 7.35 -8.25 19.05
CA ARG A 29 5.93 -7.92 19.20
C ARG A 29 5.36 -7.33 17.91
N GLU A 30 6.07 -6.39 17.28
CA GLU A 30 5.63 -5.78 16.02
C GLU A 30 5.62 -6.80 14.87
N GLN A 31 6.62 -7.69 14.80
CA GLN A 31 6.67 -8.77 13.80
C GLN A 31 5.58 -9.83 13.99
N ARG A 32 5.02 -9.99 15.20
CA ARG A 32 3.86 -10.85 15.45
C ARG A 32 2.53 -10.15 15.16
N ARG A 33 2.49 -8.82 15.19
CA ARG A 33 1.27 -8.06 14.93
C ARG A 33 0.98 -8.06 13.44
N VAL A 34 -0.19 -8.58 13.05
CA VAL A 34 -0.68 -8.50 11.68
C VAL A 34 -1.78 -7.46 11.62
N ILE A 35 -1.57 -6.40 10.83
CA ILE A 35 -2.58 -5.37 10.57
C ILE A 35 -3.28 -5.76 9.28
N SER A 36 -4.61 -5.92 9.32
CA SER A 36 -5.43 -6.02 8.11
C SER A 36 -5.90 -4.63 7.68
N PHE A 37 -5.77 -4.34 6.39
CA PHE A 37 -6.22 -3.09 5.79
C PHE A 37 -7.52 -3.22 4.98
N ASP A 38 -8.22 -4.37 5.04
CA ASP A 38 -9.44 -4.60 4.26
C ASP A 38 -10.54 -3.55 4.52
N HIS A 39 -10.64 -3.07 5.76
CA HIS A 39 -11.57 -2.00 6.12
C HIS A 39 -11.30 -0.69 5.37
N ARG A 40 -10.02 -0.37 5.08
CA ARG A 40 -9.64 0.82 4.31
C ARG A 40 -9.91 0.65 2.83
N PHE A 41 -9.83 -0.58 2.31
CA PHE A 41 -10.28 -0.87 0.95
C PHE A 41 -11.78 -0.56 0.80
N ASN A 42 -12.62 -0.98 1.74
CA ASN A 42 -14.05 -0.68 1.70
C ASN A 42 -14.33 0.83 1.71
N TYR A 43 -13.53 1.61 2.45
CA TYR A 43 -13.59 3.07 2.42
C TYR A 43 -13.27 3.63 1.04
N VAL A 44 -12.14 3.24 0.43
CA VAL A 44 -11.73 3.68 -0.91
C VAL A 44 -12.76 3.27 -1.97
N TRP A 45 -13.26 2.02 -1.89
CA TRP A 45 -14.31 1.53 -2.77
C TRP A 45 -15.57 2.38 -2.64
N TYR A 46 -15.99 2.72 -1.41
CA TYR A 46 -17.12 3.62 -1.18
C TYR A 46 -16.86 5.02 -1.73
N THR A 47 -15.67 5.60 -1.50
CA THR A 47 -15.30 6.93 -2.02
C THR A 47 -15.34 6.98 -3.55
N LEU A 48 -14.90 5.90 -4.23
CA LEU A 48 -14.93 5.79 -5.69
C LEU A 48 -16.33 5.52 -6.26
N ASN A 49 -17.12 4.67 -5.59
CA ASN A 49 -18.44 4.23 -6.08
C ASN A 49 -19.60 5.04 -5.52
N LYS A 50 -19.35 6.02 -4.64
CA LYS A 50 -20.38 6.94 -4.17
C LYS A 50 -20.91 7.65 -5.39
N THR A 51 -22.09 7.21 -5.80
CA THR A 51 -22.66 7.57 -7.07
C THR A 51 -23.18 8.97 -6.94
N TYR A 52 -22.33 9.90 -7.36
CA TYR A 52 -22.61 11.31 -7.48
C TYR A 52 -23.47 11.56 -8.74
N HIS A 53 -24.53 10.76 -8.90
CA HIS A 53 -25.43 10.69 -10.07
C HIS A 53 -26.20 11.99 -10.36
N SER A 54 -25.99 13.05 -9.58
CA SER A 54 -26.75 14.30 -9.68
C SER A 54 -25.94 15.57 -9.46
N VAL A 55 -24.60 15.51 -9.48
CA VAL A 55 -23.78 16.72 -9.40
C VAL A 55 -23.43 17.25 -10.79
N SER A 56 -23.64 18.56 -10.96
CA SER A 56 -23.20 19.32 -12.12
C SER A 56 -21.71 19.12 -12.40
N GLY A 57 -21.28 19.23 -13.65
CA GLY A 57 -19.89 18.94 -14.07
C GLY A 57 -18.80 19.61 -13.21
N SER A 58 -19.00 20.86 -12.73
CA SER A 58 -18.03 21.51 -11.83
C SER A 58 -17.98 20.87 -10.44
N LYS A 59 -19.11 20.43 -9.89
CA LYS A 59 -19.17 19.72 -8.61
C LYS A 59 -18.62 18.31 -8.72
N ALA A 60 -18.77 17.65 -9.87
CA ALA A 60 -18.15 16.35 -10.13
C ALA A 60 -16.61 16.44 -10.13
N TYR A 61 -16.06 17.53 -10.68
CA TYR A 61 -14.62 17.80 -10.69
C TYR A 61 -14.07 18.10 -9.29
N ASP A 62 -14.66 19.02 -8.52
CA ASP A 62 -14.21 19.27 -7.14
C ASP A 62 -14.29 18.01 -6.26
N THR A 63 -15.28 17.16 -6.55
CA THR A 63 -15.48 15.89 -5.83
C THR A 63 -14.45 14.84 -6.24
N SER A 64 -14.07 14.75 -7.51
CA SER A 64 -13.01 13.83 -7.95
C SER A 64 -11.65 14.19 -7.36
N PHE A 65 -11.33 15.48 -7.20
CA PHE A 65 -10.13 15.93 -6.50
C PHE A 65 -10.11 15.53 -5.03
N LYS A 66 -11.24 15.70 -4.32
CA LYS A 66 -11.37 15.26 -2.92
C LYS A 66 -11.24 13.75 -2.80
N ALA A 67 -11.92 13.01 -3.67
CA ALA A 67 -11.83 11.56 -3.72
C ALA A 67 -10.38 11.10 -3.98
N LEU A 68 -9.70 11.71 -4.95
CA LEU A 68 -8.28 11.43 -5.22
C LEU A 68 -7.43 11.67 -3.97
N HIS A 69 -7.58 12.83 -3.33
CA HIS A 69 -6.80 13.17 -2.15
C HIS A 69 -6.97 12.14 -1.03
N GLU A 70 -8.21 11.76 -0.71
CA GLU A 70 -8.50 10.75 0.31
C GLU A 70 -7.92 9.38 -0.04
N ILE A 71 -7.95 9.00 -1.32
CA ILE A 71 -7.36 7.75 -1.81
C ILE A 71 -5.85 7.79 -1.68
N CYS A 72 -5.20 8.88 -2.11
CA CYS A 72 -3.75 9.05 -2.01
C CYS A 72 -3.28 9.08 -0.55
N GLU A 73 -3.99 9.76 0.35
CA GLU A 73 -3.70 9.73 1.78
C GLU A 73 -3.83 8.31 2.34
N THR A 74 -4.90 7.60 1.97
CA THR A 74 -5.10 6.21 2.39
C THR A 74 -3.97 5.29 1.91
N ILE A 75 -3.58 5.41 0.63
CA ILE A 75 -2.47 4.66 0.03
C ILE A 75 -1.17 4.94 0.80
N ARG A 76 -0.90 6.23 1.06
CA ARG A 76 0.31 6.67 1.75
C ARG A 76 0.36 6.12 3.17
N GLU A 77 -0.71 6.26 3.96
CA GLU A 77 -0.77 5.78 5.34
C GLU A 77 -0.57 4.26 5.45
N VAL A 78 -1.14 3.50 4.50
CA VAL A 78 -0.98 2.04 4.44
C VAL A 78 0.46 1.68 4.11
N SER A 79 1.04 2.35 3.11
CA SER A 79 2.45 2.15 2.74
C SER A 79 3.39 2.50 3.88
N GLU A 80 3.20 3.63 4.56
CA GLU A 80 4.03 4.06 5.70
C GLU A 80 4.01 3.05 6.85
N GLN A 81 2.88 2.35 7.08
CA GLN A 81 2.77 1.32 8.10
C GLN A 81 3.37 -0.03 7.65
N ALA A 82 3.20 -0.40 6.39
CA ALA A 82 3.61 -1.70 5.87
C ALA A 82 5.07 -1.74 5.39
N ALA A 83 5.61 -0.63 4.89
CA ALA A 83 6.99 -0.52 4.41
C ALA A 83 8.03 -0.41 5.56
N VAL A 84 7.58 -0.43 6.82
CA VAL A 84 8.48 -0.45 7.97
C VAL A 84 9.29 -1.76 7.97
N PRO A 85 10.63 -1.73 8.11
CA PRO A 85 11.47 -2.93 8.00
C PRO A 85 11.09 -4.08 8.94
N HIS A 86 10.49 -3.78 10.09
CA HIS A 86 10.08 -4.75 11.11
C HIS A 86 8.57 -5.01 11.12
N ALA A 87 7.82 -4.50 10.15
CA ALA A 87 6.44 -4.92 9.94
C ALA A 87 6.40 -6.42 9.63
N SER A 88 5.36 -7.10 10.11
CA SER A 88 5.16 -8.52 9.83
C SER A 88 4.89 -8.78 8.35
N PHE A 89 5.28 -9.96 7.86
CA PHE A 89 4.94 -10.41 6.51
C PHE A 89 3.43 -10.32 6.25
N GLY A 90 2.60 -10.69 7.22
CA GLY A 90 1.14 -10.58 7.12
C GLY A 90 0.65 -9.14 6.90
N THR A 91 1.28 -8.15 7.54
CA THR A 91 0.96 -6.73 7.35
C THR A 91 1.37 -6.25 5.96
N LYS A 92 2.60 -6.58 5.54
CA LYS A 92 3.10 -6.27 4.17
C LYS A 92 2.18 -6.89 3.12
N ARG A 93 1.73 -8.12 3.38
CA ARG A 93 0.81 -8.83 2.50
C ARG A 93 -0.54 -8.16 2.41
N SER A 94 -1.17 -7.87 3.54
CA SER A 94 -2.47 -7.21 3.56
C SER A 94 -2.41 -5.85 2.86
N ALA A 95 -1.32 -5.09 3.04
CA ALA A 95 -1.10 -3.84 2.35
C ALA A 95 -0.99 -4.02 0.83
N LEU A 96 -0.15 -4.95 0.36
CA LEU A 96 0.02 -5.20 -1.08
C LEU A 96 -1.30 -5.64 -1.73
N GLU A 97 -2.04 -6.54 -1.09
CA GLU A 97 -3.35 -6.98 -1.57
C GLU A 97 -4.35 -5.81 -1.66
N MET A 98 -4.39 -4.93 -0.64
CA MET A 98 -5.22 -3.73 -0.67
C MET A 98 -4.81 -2.77 -1.78
N LEU A 99 -3.52 -2.42 -1.88
CA LEU A 99 -3.01 -1.50 -2.91
C LEU A 99 -3.34 -2.03 -4.31
N ARG A 100 -3.16 -3.34 -4.53
CA ARG A 100 -3.54 -3.97 -5.80
C ARG A 100 -5.05 -3.87 -6.06
N LYS A 101 -5.89 -4.15 -5.05
CA LYS A 101 -7.35 -4.02 -5.18
C LYS A 101 -7.74 -2.57 -5.54
N ILE A 102 -7.12 -1.56 -4.92
CA ILE A 102 -7.34 -0.15 -5.24
C ILE A 102 -6.95 0.14 -6.69
N GLY A 103 -5.77 -0.27 -7.13
CA GLY A 103 -5.32 -0.10 -8.52
C GLY A 103 -6.32 -0.71 -9.51
N LYS A 104 -6.77 -1.94 -9.25
CA LYS A 104 -7.77 -2.61 -10.09
C LYS A 104 -9.10 -1.84 -10.12
N THR A 105 -9.55 -1.34 -8.98
CA THR A 105 -10.76 -0.51 -8.91
C THR A 105 -10.61 0.74 -9.76
N ILE A 106 -9.50 1.49 -9.62
CA ILE A 106 -9.25 2.71 -10.41
C ILE A 106 -9.26 2.40 -11.91
N CYS A 107 -8.60 1.33 -12.36
CA CYS A 107 -8.63 0.93 -13.77
C CYS A 107 -10.05 0.57 -14.25
N SER A 108 -10.89 0.03 -13.38
CA SER A 108 -12.25 -0.41 -13.71
C SER A 108 -13.32 0.68 -13.53
N SER A 109 -12.98 1.84 -12.98
CA SER A 109 -13.91 2.94 -12.65
C SER A 109 -14.21 3.88 -13.83
N SER A 110 -13.88 3.49 -15.07
CA SER A 110 -14.01 4.32 -16.28
C SER A 110 -15.46 4.65 -16.67
N ASN A 111 -16.44 3.91 -16.15
CA ASN A 111 -17.86 4.05 -16.49
C ASN A 111 -18.59 5.22 -15.78
N ASP A 112 -18.00 5.79 -14.73
CA ASP A 112 -18.58 6.92 -13.98
C ASP A 112 -17.76 8.20 -14.17
N THR A 113 -18.41 9.37 -14.24
CA THR A 113 -17.74 10.68 -14.45
C THR A 113 -16.64 10.96 -13.43
N VAL A 114 -16.87 10.64 -12.15
CA VAL A 114 -15.89 10.82 -11.07
C VAL A 114 -14.75 9.80 -11.18
N GLY A 115 -15.08 8.54 -11.46
CA GLY A 115 -14.10 7.48 -11.62
C GLY A 115 -13.17 7.70 -12.80
N ASN A 116 -13.71 8.16 -13.93
CA ASN A 116 -12.93 8.54 -15.12
C ASN A 116 -11.97 9.70 -14.83
N GLU A 117 -12.43 10.72 -14.10
CA GLU A 117 -11.57 11.85 -13.72
C GLU A 117 -10.45 11.42 -12.75
N VAL A 118 -10.77 10.58 -11.76
CA VAL A 118 -9.76 10.01 -10.85
C VAL A 118 -8.75 9.14 -11.63
N GLN A 119 -9.22 8.30 -12.55
CA GLN A 119 -8.36 7.48 -13.41
C GLN A 119 -7.38 8.33 -14.23
N LYS A 120 -7.87 9.42 -14.84
CA LYS A 120 -7.00 10.37 -15.56
C LYS A 120 -5.95 11.00 -14.66
N GLN A 121 -6.31 11.38 -13.43
CA GLN A 121 -5.34 11.97 -12.52
C GLN A 121 -4.26 10.97 -12.10
N PHE A 122 -4.60 9.69 -11.95
CA PHE A 122 -3.63 8.60 -11.73
C PHE A 122 -2.77 8.25 -12.96
N SER A 123 -3.10 8.74 -14.16
CA SER A 123 -2.18 8.66 -15.31
C SER A 123 -0.95 9.56 -15.14
N HIS A 124 -1.07 10.61 -14.32
CA HIS A 124 0.00 11.55 -13.99
C HIS A 124 0.58 11.33 -12.58
N GLY A 125 -0.17 10.70 -11.68
CA GLY A 125 0.22 10.43 -10.29
C GLY A 125 1.08 9.17 -10.10
N CYS A 126 2.00 9.21 -9.14
CA CYS A 126 2.91 8.11 -8.81
C CYS A 126 2.60 7.41 -7.47
N GLU A 127 1.61 7.90 -6.72
CA GLU A 127 1.36 7.55 -5.32
C GLU A 127 1.08 6.06 -5.11
N LEU A 128 0.27 5.44 -5.97
CA LEU A 128 -0.01 4.01 -5.87
C LEU A 128 1.23 3.17 -6.14
N GLN A 129 1.98 3.53 -7.18
CA GLN A 129 3.12 2.75 -7.67
C GLN A 129 4.28 2.83 -6.68
N ASP A 130 4.54 4.02 -6.16
CA ASP A 130 5.55 4.25 -5.13
C ASP A 130 5.20 3.53 -3.83
N ALA A 131 3.91 3.48 -3.46
CA ALA A 131 3.44 2.70 -2.31
C ALA A 131 3.64 1.19 -2.50
N VAL A 132 3.24 0.64 -3.65
CA VAL A 132 3.46 -0.79 -3.96
C VAL A 132 4.95 -1.10 -3.97
N TYR A 133 5.77 -0.26 -4.61
CA TYR A 133 7.23 -0.38 -4.62
C TYR A 133 7.82 -0.36 -3.21
N ALA A 134 7.39 0.57 -2.36
CA ALA A 134 7.88 0.69 -0.98
C ALA A 134 7.58 -0.57 -0.16
N VAL A 135 6.38 -1.13 -0.29
CA VAL A 135 5.98 -2.36 0.40
C VAL A 135 6.79 -3.56 -0.09
N VAL A 136 6.94 -3.74 -1.41
CA VAL A 136 7.74 -4.84 -1.99
C VAL A 136 9.22 -4.70 -1.64
N LYS A 137 9.76 -3.47 -1.65
CA LYS A 137 11.15 -3.20 -1.24
C LYS A 137 11.39 -3.51 0.23
N ALA A 138 10.40 -3.32 1.09
CA ALA A 138 10.46 -3.67 2.50
C ALA A 138 10.34 -5.19 2.76
N MET A 139 9.93 -5.99 1.75
CA MET A 139 9.95 -7.44 1.86
C MET A 139 11.38 -7.98 1.78
N SER A 140 11.70 -8.93 2.64
CA SER A 140 12.94 -9.69 2.61
C SER A 140 13.02 -10.56 1.34
N LYS A 141 14.21 -11.10 1.06
CA LYS A 141 14.41 -11.99 -0.10
C LYS A 141 13.61 -13.29 0.02
N GLU A 142 13.26 -13.69 1.23
CA GLU A 142 12.46 -14.87 1.54
C GLU A 142 10.96 -14.56 1.50
N GLU A 143 10.55 -13.35 1.89
CA GLU A 143 9.16 -12.91 1.88
C GLU A 143 8.58 -12.74 0.46
N ARG A 144 9.40 -12.34 -0.52
CA ARG A 144 8.97 -12.14 -1.93
C ARG A 144 8.51 -13.43 -2.63
N PRO A 145 9.31 -14.51 -2.67
CA PRO A 145 8.84 -15.76 -3.26
C PRO A 145 7.67 -16.37 -2.47
N GLN A 146 7.64 -16.18 -1.15
CA GLN A 146 6.47 -16.54 -0.34
C GLN A 146 5.23 -15.78 -0.79
N MET A 147 5.33 -14.46 -0.99
CA MET A 147 4.24 -13.63 -1.52
C MET A 147 3.75 -14.14 -2.88
N CYS A 148 4.67 -14.41 -3.81
CA CYS A 148 4.34 -14.92 -5.13
C CYS A 148 3.60 -16.27 -5.10
N ALA A 149 3.94 -17.14 -4.14
CA ALA A 149 3.33 -18.46 -3.97
C ALA A 149 1.97 -18.46 -3.25
N ILE A 150 1.53 -17.32 -2.70
CA ILE A 150 0.21 -17.22 -2.05
C ILE A 150 -0.87 -17.39 -3.11
N ASP A 151 -1.65 -18.45 -2.96
CA ASP A 151 -2.84 -18.76 -3.75
C ASP A 151 -4.08 -18.66 -2.85
N ASP A 152 -5.12 -17.99 -3.33
CA ASP A 152 -6.44 -17.89 -2.67
C ASP A 152 -7.50 -18.75 -3.36
N GLU A 153 -7.09 -19.86 -3.97
CA GLU A 153 -7.91 -20.81 -4.73
C GLU A 153 -8.43 -20.26 -6.06
N ARG A 154 -8.23 -18.97 -6.33
CA ARG A 154 -8.62 -18.30 -7.59
C ARG A 154 -7.40 -17.97 -8.44
N SER A 155 -6.33 -17.48 -7.82
CA SER A 155 -5.09 -17.13 -8.51
C SER A 155 -3.98 -16.78 -7.52
N THR A 156 -2.75 -16.91 -7.98
CA THR A 156 -1.57 -16.48 -7.21
C THR A 156 -1.48 -14.96 -7.13
N SER A 157 -0.84 -14.45 -6.06
CA SER A 157 -0.60 -13.01 -5.90
C SER A 157 0.22 -12.42 -7.05
N LEU A 158 1.18 -13.17 -7.59
CA LEU A 158 1.95 -12.74 -8.76
C LEU A 158 1.06 -12.59 -10.01
N LYS A 159 0.17 -13.56 -10.27
CA LYS A 159 -0.77 -13.49 -11.40
C LYS A 159 -1.68 -12.27 -11.26
N LYS A 160 -2.16 -11.99 -10.05
CA LYS A 160 -2.98 -10.82 -9.74
C LYS A 160 -2.25 -9.49 -9.94
N MET A 161 -0.93 -9.43 -9.68
CA MET A 161 -0.12 -8.25 -9.96
C MET A 161 0.08 -8.05 -11.46
N ARG A 162 0.34 -9.13 -12.22
CA ARG A 162 0.39 -9.08 -13.70
C ARG A 162 -0.93 -8.68 -14.33
N GLU A 163 -2.06 -9.13 -13.77
CA GLU A 163 -3.38 -8.67 -14.20
C GLU A 163 -3.55 -7.16 -13.99
N LEU A 164 -3.02 -6.61 -12.89
CA LEU A 164 -3.04 -5.16 -12.66
C LEU A 164 -2.14 -4.42 -13.65
N GLU A 165 -0.96 -4.97 -13.97
CA GLU A 165 -0.05 -4.43 -14.97
C GLU A 165 -0.70 -4.36 -16.35
N GLN A 166 -1.35 -5.43 -16.81
CA GLN A 166 -2.08 -5.42 -18.08
C GLN A 166 -3.19 -4.38 -18.09
N LEU A 167 -3.98 -4.29 -17.01
CA LEU A 167 -5.03 -3.26 -16.90
C LEU A 167 -4.43 -1.84 -16.88
N ALA A 168 -3.29 -1.67 -16.23
CA ALA A 168 -2.59 -0.40 -16.17
C ALA A 168 -2.15 0.05 -17.58
N GLU A 169 -1.61 -0.87 -18.39
CA GLU A 169 -1.28 -0.63 -19.79
C GLU A 169 -2.51 -0.30 -20.63
N ASP A 170 -3.58 -1.10 -20.54
CA ASP A 170 -4.81 -0.94 -21.32
C ASP A 170 -5.45 0.45 -21.11
N TYR A 171 -5.35 0.97 -19.88
CA TYR A 171 -5.91 2.28 -19.51
C TYR A 171 -4.86 3.41 -19.46
N CYS A 172 -3.61 3.14 -19.83
CA CYS A 172 -2.49 4.10 -19.77
C CYS A 172 -2.33 4.77 -18.39
N VAL A 173 -2.56 4.00 -17.31
CA VAL A 173 -2.35 4.43 -15.92
C VAL A 173 -1.19 3.63 -15.32
N PHE A 174 -0.60 4.14 -14.24
CA PHE A 174 0.40 3.38 -13.47
C PHE A 174 1.63 2.82 -14.24
N GLN A 175 2.33 3.66 -15.02
CA GLN A 175 3.38 3.26 -15.99
C GLN A 175 4.57 2.43 -15.44
N ARG A 176 4.86 2.50 -14.14
CA ARG A 176 5.96 1.82 -13.43
C ARG A 176 5.52 0.60 -12.63
N VAL A 177 4.26 0.15 -12.74
CA VAL A 177 3.81 -1.07 -12.05
C VAL A 177 4.59 -2.31 -12.49
N GLY A 178 4.99 -2.39 -13.76
CA GLY A 178 5.83 -3.47 -14.27
C GLY A 178 7.18 -3.58 -13.54
N GLU A 179 7.83 -2.44 -13.24
CA GLU A 179 9.08 -2.43 -12.44
C GLU A 179 8.88 -3.06 -11.05
N VAL A 180 7.67 -2.94 -10.49
CA VAL A 180 7.34 -3.49 -9.17
C VAL A 180 6.99 -4.97 -9.27
N THR A 181 6.31 -5.39 -10.32
CA THR A 181 6.05 -6.80 -10.62
C THR A 181 7.36 -7.58 -10.78
N ASP A 182 8.37 -6.98 -11.42
CA ASP A 182 9.70 -7.60 -11.62
C ASP A 182 10.51 -7.76 -10.32
N LEU A 183 10.17 -7.01 -9.27
CA LEU A 183 10.83 -7.10 -7.97
C LEU A 183 10.31 -8.24 -7.08
N LEU A 184 9.16 -8.81 -7.42
CA LEU A 184 8.48 -9.92 -6.72
C LEU A 184 8.94 -11.29 -7.24
#